data_AF-A0A1M3T0C7-F1
#
_entry.id   AF-A0A1M3T0C7-F1
#
_cell.length_a   1.000
_cell.length_b   1.000
_cell.length_c   1.000
_cell.angle_alpha   90.00
_cell.angle_beta   90.00
_cell.angle_gamma   90.00
#
_symmetry.space_group_name_H-M   'P 1'
#
loop_
_entity.id
_entity.type
_entity.pdbx_description
1 polymer ?
#
loop_
_entity_poly.entity_id
_entity_poly.type
_entity_poly.pdbx_seq_one_letter_code
_entity_poly.pdbx_strand_id
1 'polypeptide(L)'
;YHPIGVRVQALTLLYHGVPASQVEAITGMSRQAIQWWSKKAKERGFNPDKDPRILTEYVEDTQRSGRPKASQSVQQEVVDIVRKDRNGREKSCEILAFEVSISSTSVWRILKQHGFN
;
A
#
# COMPACT_ATOMS: atom_id res chain seq x y z
N TYR A 1 0.52 15.98 -5.21
CA TYR A 1 -0.56 15.09 -5.70
C TYR A 1 -0.89 15.53 -7.11
N HIS A 2 -1.00 14.61 -8.07
CA HIS A 2 -1.34 14.93 -9.46
C HIS A 2 -2.63 14.17 -9.81
N PRO A 3 -3.69 14.84 -10.30
CA PRO A 3 -4.91 14.16 -10.76
C PRO A 3 -4.62 13.17 -11.90
N ILE A 4 -5.44 12.12 -12.02
CA ILE A 4 -5.27 11.10 -13.07
C ILE A 4 -5.20 11.73 -14.47
N GLY A 5 -6.11 12.65 -14.78
CA GLY A 5 -6.11 13.34 -16.08
C GLY A 5 -4.80 14.06 -16.40
N VAL A 6 -4.16 14.69 -15.40
CA VAL A 6 -2.87 15.36 -15.57
C VAL A 6 -1.76 14.34 -15.82
N ARG A 7 -1.79 13.18 -15.16
CA ARG A 7 -0.83 12.08 -15.41
C ARG A 7 -0.97 11.54 -16.82
N VAL A 8 -2.21 11.31 -17.28
CA VAL A 8 -2.52 10.87 -18.66
C VAL A 8 -1.99 11.90 -19.66
N GLN A 9 -2.29 13.18 -19.46
CA GLN A 9 -1.82 14.25 -20.33
C GLN A 9 -0.29 14.32 -20.39
N ALA A 10 0.40 14.23 -19.25
CA ALA A 10 1.86 14.24 -19.18
C ALA A 10 2.48 13.07 -19.96
N LEU A 11 1.96 11.85 -19.76
CA LEU A 11 2.44 10.66 -20.46
C LEU A 11 2.17 10.72 -21.97
N THR A 12 0.99 11.24 -22.36
CA THR A 12 0.63 11.44 -23.77
C THR A 12 1.64 12.37 -24.45
N LEU A 13 1.89 13.55 -23.88
CA LEU A 13 2.84 14.52 -24.43
C LEU A 13 4.26 13.95 -24.47
N LEU A 14 4.69 13.28 -23.40
CA LEU A 14 6.02 12.66 -23.35
C LEU A 14 6.20 11.60 -24.44
N TYR A 15 5.20 10.76 -24.68
CA TYR A 15 5.25 9.74 -25.73
C TYR A 15 5.28 10.36 -27.14
N HIS A 16 4.56 11.45 -27.36
CA HIS A 16 4.61 12.20 -28.62
C HIS A 16 5.89 13.02 -28.81
N GLY A 17 6.91 12.82 -27.96
CA GLY A 17 8.23 13.44 -28.13
C GLY A 17 8.32 14.88 -27.63
N VAL A 18 7.31 15.37 -26.90
CA VAL A 18 7.36 16.71 -26.29
C VAL A 18 8.47 16.72 -25.23
N PRO A 19 9.40 17.70 -25.25
CA PRO A 19 10.46 17.79 -24.27
C PRO A 19 9.91 17.87 -22.85
N ALA A 20 10.55 17.15 -21.91
CA ALA A 20 10.07 17.07 -20.53
C ALA A 20 9.92 18.45 -19.83
N SER A 21 10.74 19.44 -20.21
CA SER A 21 10.63 20.83 -19.72
C SER A 21 9.33 21.50 -20.16
N GLN A 22 8.88 21.23 -21.39
CA GLN A 22 7.62 21.73 -21.91
C GLN A 22 6.44 20.97 -21.31
N VAL A 23 6.56 19.66 -21.11
CA VAL A 23 5.55 18.86 -20.38
C VAL A 23 5.38 19.38 -18.95
N GLU A 24 6.47 19.70 -18.27
CA GLU A 24 6.47 20.30 -16.93
C GLU A 24 5.75 21.66 -16.93
N ALA A 25 6.03 22.53 -17.90
CA ALA A 25 5.33 23.81 -18.04
C ALA A 25 3.83 23.66 -18.32
N ILE A 26 3.42 22.66 -19.11
CA ILE A 26 2.01 22.42 -19.47
C ILE A 26 1.24 21.79 -18.30
N THR A 27 1.83 20.82 -17.62
CA THR A 27 1.12 19.97 -16.64
C THR A 27 1.36 20.38 -15.19
N GLY A 28 2.36 21.24 -14.93
CA GLY A 28 2.83 21.58 -13.60
C GLY A 28 3.51 20.42 -12.86
N MET A 29 3.69 19.26 -13.51
CA MET A 29 4.37 18.11 -12.94
C MET A 29 5.88 18.30 -13.03
N SER A 30 6.59 18.10 -11.93
CA SER A 30 8.05 18.12 -11.98
C SER A 30 8.60 17.07 -12.94
N ARG A 31 9.74 17.35 -13.57
CA ARG A 31 10.43 16.38 -14.45
C ARG A 31 10.62 15.01 -13.77
N GLN A 32 10.92 14.99 -12.48
CA GLN A 32 11.06 13.75 -11.71
C GLN A 32 9.73 12.97 -11.62
N ALA A 33 8.62 13.65 -11.37
CA ALA A 33 7.30 13.03 -11.32
C ALA A 33 6.89 12.46 -12.68
N ILE A 34 7.14 13.19 -13.78
CA ILE A 34 6.87 12.73 -15.15
C ILE A 34 7.63 11.44 -15.45
N GLN A 35 8.93 11.39 -15.14
CA GLN A 35 9.76 10.20 -15.35
C GLN A 35 9.33 9.02 -14.48
N TRP A 36 8.98 9.29 -13.21
CA TRP A 36 8.47 8.27 -12.30
C TRP A 36 7.19 7.63 -12.84
N TRP A 37 6.23 8.44 -13.31
CA TRP A 37 4.99 7.94 -13.89
C TRP A 37 5.21 7.19 -15.21
N SER A 38 6.13 7.65 -16.05
CA SER A 38 6.50 6.96 -17.30
C SER A 38 7.04 5.56 -17.01
N LYS A 39 7.96 5.45 -16.04
CA LYS A 39 8.46 4.16 -15.58
C LYS A 39 7.34 3.28 -15.01
N LYS A 40 6.48 3.86 -14.16
CA LYS A 40 5.38 3.13 -13.50
C LYS A 40 4.36 2.58 -14.49
N ALA A 41 4.01 3.36 -15.52
CA ALA A 41 3.11 2.94 -16.58
C ALA A 41 3.70 1.74 -17.34
N LYS A 42 4.99 1.80 -17.71
CA LYS A 42 5.70 0.69 -18.36
C LYS A 42 5.76 -0.57 -17.48
N GLU A 43 6.05 -0.42 -16.18
CA GLU A 43 6.03 -1.54 -15.22
C GLU A 43 4.65 -2.21 -15.13
N ARG A 44 3.57 -1.45 -15.38
CA ARG A 44 2.19 -1.95 -15.40
C ARG A 44 1.74 -2.47 -16.78
N GLY A 45 2.64 -2.52 -17.75
CA GLY A 45 2.38 -3.10 -19.07
C GLY A 45 2.00 -2.10 -20.16
N PHE A 46 2.03 -0.80 -19.90
CA PHE A 46 1.82 0.20 -20.94
C PHE A 46 2.94 0.12 -22.00
N ASN A 47 2.57 -0.16 -23.24
CA ASN A 47 3.46 -0.16 -24.38
C ASN A 47 2.86 0.63 -25.55
N PRO A 48 3.30 1.89 -25.74
CA PRO A 48 2.67 2.77 -26.70
C PRO A 48 2.99 2.41 -28.17
N ASP A 49 4.02 1.60 -28.43
CA ASP A 49 4.34 1.12 -29.78
C ASP A 49 3.39 0.00 -30.24
N LYS A 50 2.71 -0.66 -29.29
CA LYS A 50 1.68 -1.69 -29.57
C LYS A 50 0.27 -1.12 -29.46
N ASP A 51 -0.01 -0.41 -28.38
CA ASP A 51 -1.26 0.29 -28.16
C ASP A 51 -0.99 1.64 -27.47
N PRO A 52 -1.21 2.77 -28.16
CA PRO A 52 -0.95 4.10 -27.61
C PRO A 52 -1.97 4.52 -26.54
N ARG A 53 -3.05 3.77 -26.32
CA ARG A 53 -4.09 4.11 -25.34
C ARG A 53 -3.57 3.99 -23.91
N ILE A 54 -3.65 5.07 -23.15
CA ILE A 54 -3.32 5.07 -21.72
C ILE A 54 -4.58 4.69 -20.94
N LEU A 55 -4.63 3.45 -20.45
CA LEU A 55 -5.67 2.99 -19.54
C LEU A 55 -5.46 3.56 -18.13
N THR A 56 -6.56 3.74 -17.41
CA THR A 56 -6.57 4.29 -16.04
C THR A 56 -5.71 3.47 -15.08
N GLU A 57 -5.70 2.14 -15.27
CA GLU A 57 -4.92 1.17 -14.49
C GLU A 57 -3.41 1.46 -14.49
N TYR A 58 -2.89 2.05 -15.57
CA TYR A 58 -1.47 2.39 -15.70
C TYR A 58 -1.07 3.61 -14.88
N VAL A 59 -2.02 4.51 -14.57
CA VAL A 59 -1.78 5.81 -13.94
C VAL A 59 -2.45 5.99 -12.58
N GLU A 60 -3.25 5.01 -12.15
CA GLU A 60 -3.89 5.01 -10.83
C GLU A 60 -2.90 4.79 -9.69
N ASP A 61 -3.22 5.35 -8.52
CA ASP A 61 -2.46 5.05 -7.31
C ASP A 61 -2.81 3.63 -6.84
N THR A 62 -1.80 2.80 -6.59
CA THR A 62 -2.03 1.47 -6.02
C THR A 62 -2.59 1.59 -4.61
N GLN A 63 -3.41 0.62 -4.22
CA GLN A 63 -3.90 0.50 -2.85
C GLN A 63 -2.72 0.58 -1.88
N ARG A 64 -2.76 1.57 -0.98
CA ARG A 64 -1.73 1.71 0.04
C ARG A 64 -1.89 0.55 1.03
N SER A 65 -0.81 -0.18 1.29
CA SER A 65 -0.77 -1.30 2.23
C SER A 65 -1.02 -0.89 3.69
N GLY A 66 -1.11 0.41 3.96
CA GLY A 66 -1.34 0.96 5.29
C GLY A 66 -0.17 0.72 6.24
N ARG A 67 -0.39 0.98 7.53
CA ARG A 67 0.58 0.63 8.57
C ARG A 67 0.66 -0.90 8.68
N PRO A 68 1.86 -1.50 8.67
CA PRO A 68 2.01 -2.93 8.90
C PRO A 68 1.30 -3.36 10.19
N LYS A 69 0.46 -4.39 10.09
CA LYS A 69 -0.18 -5.05 11.23
C LYS A 69 0.71 -6.22 11.69
N ALA A 70 0.48 -6.72 12.91
CA ALA A 70 1.10 -7.96 13.37
C ALA A 70 0.85 -9.07 12.34
N SER A 71 1.86 -9.90 12.08
CA SER A 71 1.75 -10.99 11.12
C SER A 71 0.63 -11.95 11.52
N GLN A 72 0.05 -12.64 10.54
CA GLN A 72 -1.04 -13.60 10.80
C GLN A 72 -0.59 -14.74 11.72
N SER A 73 0.69 -15.14 11.66
CA SER A 73 1.28 -16.11 12.57
C SER A 73 1.21 -15.67 14.03
N VAL A 74 1.62 -14.42 14.31
CA VAL A 74 1.62 -13.82 15.65
C VAL A 74 0.19 -13.66 16.17
N GLN A 75 -0.76 -13.30 15.31
CA GLN A 75 -2.16 -13.21 15.69
C GLN A 75 -2.71 -14.57 16.13
N GLN A 76 -2.36 -15.63 15.37
CA GLN A 76 -2.83 -16.98 15.67
C GLN A 76 -2.21 -17.52 16.96
N GLU A 77 -0.92 -17.26 17.20
CA GLU A 77 -0.25 -17.66 18.44
C GLU A 77 -0.93 -17.08 19.69
N VAL A 78 -1.29 -15.78 19.67
CA VAL A 78 -2.05 -15.15 20.76
C VAL A 78 -3.40 -15.84 20.98
N VAL A 79 -4.12 -16.13 19.90
CA VAL A 79 -5.44 -16.80 19.95
C VAL A 79 -5.30 -18.22 20.49
N ASP A 80 -4.25 -18.95 20.11
CA ASP A 80 -4.01 -20.32 20.55
C ASP A 80 -3.68 -20.38 22.04
N ILE A 81 -2.88 -19.44 22.56
CA ILE A 81 -2.60 -19.33 24.00
C ILE A 81 -3.89 -19.10 24.79
N VAL A 82 -4.75 -18.19 24.34
CA VAL A 82 -6.03 -17.87 25.01
C VAL A 82 -7.02 -19.03 24.93
N ARG A 83 -7.03 -19.79 23.82
CA ARG A 83 -7.94 -20.94 23.64
C ARG A 83 -7.49 -22.20 24.35
N LYS A 84 -6.20 -22.32 24.69
CA LYS A 84 -5.58 -23.54 25.23
C LYS A 84 -6.27 -24.08 26.49
N ASP A 85 -6.43 -23.24 27.51
CA ASP A 85 -6.97 -23.65 28.81
C ASP A 85 -7.60 -22.46 29.57
N ARG A 86 -8.13 -22.73 30.77
CA ARG A 86 -8.70 -21.69 31.64
C ARG A 86 -7.68 -20.62 32.00
N ASN A 87 -6.45 -21.01 32.31
CA ASN A 87 -5.39 -20.09 32.69
C ASN A 87 -5.05 -19.13 31.53
N GLY A 88 -5.02 -19.64 30.30
CA GLY A 88 -4.84 -18.86 29.08
C GLY A 88 -5.91 -17.79 28.88
N ARG A 89 -7.17 -18.08 29.22
CA ARG A 89 -8.27 -17.08 29.18
C ARG A 89 -8.16 -16.00 30.24
N GLU A 90 -7.53 -16.30 31.37
CA GLU A 90 -7.35 -15.39 32.49
C GLU A 90 -6.04 -14.57 32.39
N LYS A 91 -5.16 -14.85 31.40
CA LYS A 91 -3.94 -14.08 31.17
C LYS A 91 -4.24 -12.64 30.79
N SER A 92 -3.52 -11.71 31.42
CA SER A 92 -3.58 -10.30 31.05
C SER A 92 -2.93 -10.06 29.68
N CYS A 93 -3.31 -8.96 29.03
CA CYS A 93 -2.68 -8.53 27.77
C CYS A 93 -1.17 -8.29 27.92
N GLU A 94 -0.68 -7.96 29.12
CA GLU A 94 0.74 -7.74 29.40
C GLU A 94 1.53 -9.05 29.43
N ILE A 95 0.96 -10.10 30.01
CA ILE A 95 1.59 -11.43 30.05
C ILE A 95 1.69 -12.01 28.64
N LEU A 96 0.58 -11.96 27.88
CA LEU A 96 0.56 -12.41 26.49
C LEU A 96 1.52 -11.61 25.59
N ALA A 97 1.62 -10.31 25.85
CA ALA A 97 2.56 -9.43 25.16
C ALA A 97 4.01 -9.82 25.40
N PHE A 98 4.36 -10.15 26.65
CA PHE A 98 5.68 -10.65 27.00
C PHE A 98 5.99 -11.98 26.32
N GLU A 99 5.06 -12.94 26.34
CA GLU A 99 5.23 -14.27 25.73
C GLU A 99 5.44 -14.20 24.21
N VAL A 100 4.64 -13.40 23.51
CA VAL A 100 4.65 -13.29 22.04
C VAL A 100 5.56 -12.14 21.56
N SER A 101 6.24 -11.44 22.48
CA SER A 101 7.14 -10.31 22.19
C SER A 101 6.48 -9.19 21.35
N ILE A 102 5.24 -8.83 21.67
CA ILE A 102 4.49 -7.73 21.03
C ILE A 102 3.96 -6.73 22.06
N SER A 103 3.45 -5.58 21.62
CA SER A 103 2.86 -4.60 22.55
C SER A 103 1.54 -5.11 23.13
N SER A 104 1.27 -4.82 24.41
CA SER A 104 -0.01 -5.14 25.09
C SER A 104 -1.22 -4.58 24.35
N THR A 105 -1.08 -3.38 23.78
CA THR A 105 -2.09 -2.76 22.92
C THR A 105 -2.33 -3.52 21.61
N SER A 106 -1.32 -4.21 21.07
CA SER A 106 -1.48 -5.06 19.88
C SER A 106 -2.20 -6.35 20.24
N VAL A 107 -1.85 -6.98 21.37
CA VAL A 107 -2.57 -8.14 21.92
C VAL A 107 -4.05 -7.81 22.09
N TRP A 108 -4.38 -6.70 22.77
CA TRP A 108 -5.77 -6.29 22.97
C TRP A 108 -6.53 -6.11 21.65
N ARG A 109 -5.91 -5.49 20.63
CA ARG A 109 -6.52 -5.35 19.30
C ARG A 109 -6.77 -6.69 18.62
N ILE A 110 -5.83 -7.63 18.73
CA ILE A 110 -5.95 -8.98 18.18
C ILE A 110 -7.11 -9.71 18.87
N LEU A 111 -7.14 -9.71 20.21
CA LEU A 111 -8.20 -10.34 21.00
C LEU A 111 -9.58 -9.79 20.63
N LYS A 112 -9.71 -8.46 20.57
CA LYS A 112 -10.96 -7.79 20.16
C LYS A 112 -11.37 -8.15 18.74
N GLN A 113 -10.43 -8.22 17.80
CA GLN A 113 -10.70 -8.62 16.41
C GLN A 113 -11.21 -10.07 16.32
N HIS A 114 -10.78 -10.95 17.22
CA HIS A 114 -11.19 -12.35 17.30
C HIS A 114 -12.40 -12.60 18.24
N GLY A 115 -13.02 -11.54 18.76
CA GLY A 115 -14.25 -11.64 19.57
C GLY A 115 -14.04 -11.98 21.05
N PHE A 116 -12.81 -11.83 21.56
CA PHE A 116 -12.54 -11.92 22.99
C PHE A 116 -12.76 -10.53 23.63
N ASN A 117 -13.45 -10.49 24.77
CA ASN A 117 -13.72 -9.28 25.55
C ASN A 117 -12.65 -9.06 26.62
#